data_AF-A0A6J5DLM2-F1
#
_entry.id   AF-A0A6J5DLM2-F1
#
_cell.length_a   1.000
_cell.length_b   1.000
_cell.length_c   1.000
_cell.angle_alpha   90.00
_cell.angle_beta   90.00
_cell.angle_gamma   90.00
#
_symmetry.space_group_name_H-M   'P 1'
#
loop_
_entity.id
_entity.type
_entity.pdbx_description
1 polymer ?
#
loop_
_entity_poly.entity_id
_entity_poly.type
_entity_poly.pdbx_seq_one_letter_code
_entity_poly.pdbx_strand_id
1 'polypeptide(L)'
;MTALSLLSQELGLSALEHRFAHAMLGATPLAASGGTAMVPVATLMKAVEPELEPEEMKEADVAEMLRNGVGVVLAGLLRQPRTFRDASASVSTSFCVLDSVTMANGAEYVQIQLSRFFLDLLGRVAVERGIASY
;
A
#
# COMPACT_ATOMS: atom_id res chain seq x y z
N MET A 1 4.57 -11.35 -12.71
CA MET A 1 5.59 -10.53 -12.01
C MET A 1 5.36 -9.08 -12.41
N THR A 2 5.18 -8.19 -11.43
CA THR A 2 4.88 -6.75 -11.63
C THR A 2 5.98 -5.89 -11.01
N ALA A 3 6.08 -4.62 -11.40
CA ALA A 3 7.07 -3.71 -10.83
C ALA A 3 6.87 -3.56 -9.31
N LEU A 4 5.62 -3.56 -8.86
CA LEU A 4 5.28 -3.60 -7.45
C LEU A 4 5.87 -4.82 -6.75
N SER A 5 5.76 -6.02 -7.34
CA SER A 5 6.30 -7.24 -6.73
C SER A 5 7.83 -7.21 -6.57
N LEU A 6 8.56 -6.62 -7.53
CA LEU A 6 10.01 -6.45 -7.43
C LEU A 6 10.37 -5.40 -6.38
N LEU A 7 9.73 -4.23 -6.44
CA LEU A 7 9.99 -3.14 -5.52
C LEU A 7 9.61 -3.51 -4.07
N SER A 8 8.56 -4.31 -3.87
CA SER A 8 8.23 -4.87 -2.56
C SER A 8 9.36 -5.72 -1.98
N GLN A 9 10.04 -6.52 -2.80
CA GLN A 9 11.19 -7.30 -2.35
C GLN A 9 12.39 -6.41 -2.00
N GLU A 10 12.69 -5.43 -2.84
CA GLU A 10 13.81 -4.51 -2.63
C GLU A 10 13.62 -3.62 -1.40
N LEU A 11 12.39 -3.17 -1.14
CA LEU A 11 12.05 -2.33 0.01
C LEU A 11 11.77 -3.14 1.29
N GLY A 12 11.77 -4.47 1.21
CA GLY A 12 11.44 -5.35 2.33
C GLY A 12 10.01 -5.17 2.83
N LEU A 13 9.06 -5.00 1.92
CA LEU A 13 7.63 -4.98 2.25
C LEU A 13 7.14 -6.39 2.57
N SER A 14 6.39 -6.51 3.66
CA SER A 14 5.68 -7.74 4.00
C SER A 14 4.60 -8.07 2.94
N ALA A 15 4.12 -9.32 2.95
CA ALA A 15 3.05 -9.75 2.06
C ALA A 15 1.79 -8.89 2.23
N LEU A 16 1.47 -8.50 3.46
CA LEU A 16 0.35 -7.64 3.78
C LEU A 16 0.53 -6.22 3.22
N GLU A 17 1.72 -5.62 3.38
CA GLU A 17 2.04 -4.30 2.83
C GLU A 17 1.98 -4.28 1.30
N HIS A 18 2.48 -5.34 0.66
CA HIS A 18 2.37 -5.51 -0.78
C HIS A 18 0.90 -5.52 -1.23
N ARG A 19 0.04 -6.31 -0.56
CA ARG A 19 -1.39 -6.39 -0.90
C ARG A 19 -2.11 -5.07 -0.66
N PHE A 20 -1.78 -4.34 0.40
CA PHE A 20 -2.32 -2.99 0.61
C PHE A 20 -1.86 -2.01 -0.48
N ALA A 21 -0.57 -1.97 -0.82
CA ALA A 21 -0.06 -1.12 -1.89
C ALA A 21 -0.75 -1.43 -3.22
N HIS A 22 -0.91 -2.71 -3.56
CA HIS A 22 -1.62 -3.17 -4.75
C HIS A 22 -3.10 -2.74 -4.73
N ALA A 23 -3.81 -2.96 -3.62
CA ALA A 23 -5.20 -2.57 -3.45
C ALA A 23 -5.41 -1.06 -3.61
N MET A 24 -4.51 -0.24 -3.05
CA MET A 24 -4.55 1.22 -3.16
C MET A 24 -4.29 1.71 -4.58
N LEU A 25 -3.26 1.18 -5.24
CA LEU A 25 -2.95 1.51 -6.64
C LEU A 25 -4.09 1.12 -7.59
N GLY A 26 -4.75 -0.02 -7.34
CA GLY A 26 -5.88 -0.51 -8.13
C GLY A 26 -7.24 0.12 -7.80
N ALA A 27 -7.37 0.84 -6.68
CA ALA A 27 -8.65 1.39 -6.25
C ALA A 27 -9.11 2.57 -7.11
N THR A 28 -8.17 3.40 -7.58
CA THR A 28 -8.48 4.56 -8.43
C THR A 28 -7.25 5.02 -9.21
N PRO A 29 -7.41 5.47 -10.48
CA PRO A 29 -6.33 6.08 -11.25
C PRO A 29 -5.65 7.25 -10.53
N LEU A 30 -6.39 7.95 -9.66
CA LEU A 30 -5.87 9.08 -8.90
C LEU A 30 -4.75 8.65 -7.93
N ALA A 31 -4.88 7.47 -7.30
CA ALA A 31 -3.87 6.93 -6.40
C ALA A 31 -2.56 6.65 -7.15
N ALA A 32 -2.65 6.06 -8.34
CA ALA A 32 -1.50 5.77 -9.19
C ALA A 32 -0.80 7.03 -9.74
N SER A 33 -1.49 8.19 -9.76
CA SER A 33 -0.93 9.48 -10.16
C SER A 33 -0.30 10.29 -9.01
N GLY A 34 -0.37 9.79 -7.77
CA GLY A 34 0.14 10.49 -6.58
C GLY A 34 -0.81 11.55 -6.01
N GLY A 35 -2.04 11.60 -6.53
CA GLY A 35 -3.11 12.41 -5.98
C GLY A 35 -3.65 11.82 -4.68
N THR A 36 -4.32 12.68 -3.91
CA THR A 36 -5.08 12.24 -2.74
C THR A 36 -6.30 11.44 -3.17
N ALA A 37 -6.34 10.16 -2.82
CA ALA A 37 -7.34 9.21 -3.29
C ALA A 37 -8.24 8.73 -2.14
N MET A 38 -9.52 8.54 -2.45
CA MET A 38 -10.47 7.86 -1.57
C MET A 38 -10.52 6.38 -1.93
N VAL A 39 -10.13 5.52 -1.00
CA VAL A 39 -10.11 4.07 -1.17
C VAL A 39 -11.19 3.46 -0.27
N PRO A 40 -12.12 2.64 -0.80
CA PRO A 40 -13.10 1.95 0.03
C PRO A 40 -12.41 1.05 1.05
N VAL A 41 -12.86 1.10 2.31
CA VAL A 41 -12.35 0.20 3.36
C VAL A 41 -12.56 -1.26 2.95
N ALA A 42 -13.68 -1.59 2.31
CA ALA A 42 -13.93 -2.93 1.78
C ALA A 42 -12.83 -3.41 0.81
N THR A 43 -12.25 -2.52 0.00
CA THR A 43 -11.14 -2.86 -0.90
C THR A 43 -9.87 -3.21 -0.12
N LEU A 44 -9.65 -2.50 0.99
CA LEU A 44 -8.50 -2.72 1.88
C LEU A 44 -8.69 -3.97 2.76
N MET A 45 -9.92 -4.27 3.18
CA MET A 45 -10.24 -5.50 3.93
C MET A 45 -9.92 -6.76 3.13
N LYS A 46 -10.19 -6.76 1.82
CA LYS A 46 -9.80 -7.86 0.92
C LYS A 46 -8.29 -8.13 0.90
N ALA A 47 -7.46 -7.13 1.20
CA ALA A 47 -6.02 -7.32 1.32
C ALA A 47 -5.62 -8.07 2.60
N VAL A 48 -6.50 -8.12 3.60
CA VAL A 48 -6.28 -8.79 4.90
C VAL A 48 -6.95 -10.16 4.94
N GLU A 49 -8.01 -10.39 4.16
CA GLU A 49 -8.72 -11.68 4.08
C GLU A 49 -7.82 -12.93 4.08
N PRO A 50 -6.68 -12.98 3.35
CA PRO A 50 -5.82 -14.16 3.34
C PRO A 50 -5.07 -14.44 4.65
N GLU A 51 -5.01 -13.49 5.57
CA GLU A 51 -4.35 -13.64 6.88
C GLU A 51 -5.33 -14.08 7.97
N LEU A 52 -6.64 -14.04 7.70
CA LEU A 52 -7.67 -14.41 8.66
C LEU A 52 -7.89 -15.91 8.66
N GLU A 53 -8.04 -16.48 9.84
CA GLU A 53 -8.49 -17.85 9.97
C GLU A 53 -9.99 -17.96 9.58
N PRO A 54 -10.44 -19.13 9.09
CA PRO A 54 -11.84 -19.33 8.67
C PRO A 54 -12.87 -19.09 9.77
N GLU A 55 -12.44 -19.14 11.03
CA GLU A 55 -13.25 -18.89 12.22
C GLU A 55 -13.45 -17.38 12.42
N GLU A 56 -12.40 -16.59 12.24
CA GLU A 56 -12.42 -15.13 12.30
C GLU A 56 -13.30 -14.52 11.20
N MET A 57 -13.30 -15.10 9.99
CA MET A 57 -14.12 -14.63 8.87
C MET A 57 -15.64 -14.59 9.14
N LYS A 58 -16.14 -15.34 10.13
CA LYS A 58 -17.58 -15.46 10.43
C LYS A 58 -18.08 -14.45 11.45
N GLU A 59 -17.18 -13.72 12.10
CA GLU A 59 -17.54 -12.81 13.18
C GLU A 59 -17.84 -11.40 12.64
N ALA A 60 -18.97 -10.83 13.05
CA ALA A 60 -19.31 -9.43 12.76
C ALA A 60 -18.24 -8.46 13.30
N ASP A 61 -17.52 -8.87 14.35
CA ASP A 61 -16.41 -8.14 14.95
C ASP A 61 -15.21 -7.99 14.01
N VAL A 62 -14.99 -8.89 13.05
CA VAL A 62 -13.84 -8.79 12.14
C VAL A 62 -13.97 -7.61 11.20
N ALA A 63 -15.17 -7.26 10.74
CA ALA A 63 -15.36 -6.06 9.93
C ALA A 63 -15.14 -4.76 10.73
N GLU A 64 -15.35 -4.80 12.05
CA GLU A 64 -15.16 -3.65 12.94
C GLU A 64 -13.71 -3.55 13.43
N MET A 65 -13.09 -4.67 13.80
CA MET A 65 -11.65 -4.80 14.08
C MET A 65 -10.81 -4.43 12.86
N LEU A 66 -11.20 -4.86 11.65
CA LEU A 66 -10.52 -4.45 10.42
C LEU A 66 -10.78 -2.98 10.12
N ARG A 67 -11.96 -2.41 10.38
CA ARG A 67 -12.16 -0.96 10.21
C ARG A 67 -11.27 -0.15 11.16
N ASN A 68 -11.21 -0.55 12.42
CA ASN A 68 -10.38 0.11 13.44
C ASN A 68 -8.88 -0.17 13.21
N GLY A 69 -8.55 -1.37 12.73
CA GLY A 69 -7.19 -1.84 12.47
C GLY A 69 -6.62 -1.33 11.17
N VAL A 70 -7.38 -1.27 10.07
CA VAL A 70 -6.91 -0.85 8.74
C VAL A 70 -6.35 0.57 8.77
N GLY A 71 -7.00 1.50 9.49
CA GLY A 71 -6.47 2.86 9.65
C GLY A 71 -5.12 2.89 10.38
N VAL A 72 -5.01 2.15 11.48
CA VAL A 72 -3.78 2.05 12.30
C VAL A 72 -2.68 1.28 11.57
N VAL A 73 -3.04 0.22 10.84
CA VAL A 73 -2.13 -0.65 10.09
C VAL A 73 -1.60 0.07 8.86
N LEU A 74 -2.44 0.79 8.10
CA LEU A 74 -1.98 1.62 6.98
C LEU A 74 -1.08 2.77 7.46
N ALA A 75 -1.47 3.45 8.54
CA ALA A 75 -0.66 4.50 9.14
C ALA A 75 0.63 3.98 9.77
N GLY A 76 0.62 2.74 10.27
CA GLY A 76 1.72 2.16 11.03
C GLY A 76 2.74 1.41 10.20
N LEU A 77 2.34 0.76 9.10
CA LEU A 77 3.22 -0.07 8.26
C LEU A 77 3.77 0.70 7.06
N LEU A 78 2.88 1.27 6.25
CA LEU A 78 3.26 1.90 4.98
C LEU A 78 3.77 3.34 5.13
N ARG A 79 3.66 3.93 6.34
CA ARG A 79 4.34 5.19 6.70
C ARG A 79 5.68 4.98 7.39
N GLN A 80 6.15 3.74 7.55
CA GLN A 80 7.51 3.52 8.04
C GLN A 80 8.51 3.90 6.94
N PRO A 81 9.58 4.63 7.29
CA PRO A 81 10.61 4.99 6.33
C PRO A 81 11.31 3.74 5.81
N ARG A 82 11.38 3.62 4.50
CA ARG A 82 12.11 2.59 3.75
C ARG A 82 13.35 3.23 3.14
N THR A 83 14.42 2.46 3.05
CA THR A 83 15.68 2.93 2.44
C THR A 83 15.84 2.24 1.10
N PHE A 84 15.87 3.03 0.03
CA PHE A 84 16.24 2.54 -1.29
C PHE A 84 17.69 2.93 -1.60
N ARG A 85 18.45 1.98 -2.12
CA ARG A 85 19.81 2.17 -2.60
C ARG A 85 19.81 2.01 -4.10
N ASP A 86 19.95 3.11 -4.82
CA ASP A 86 20.15 3.05 -6.26
C ASP A 86 21.55 2.48 -6.54
N ALA A 87 21.65 1.41 -7.31
CA ALA A 87 22.94 0.81 -7.65
C ALA A 87 23.87 1.77 -8.42
N SER A 88 23.30 2.80 -9.05
CA SER A 88 24.03 3.84 -9.80
C SER A 88 24.41 5.06 -8.96
N ALA A 89 23.83 5.24 -7.77
CA ALA A 89 24.10 6.38 -6.91
C ALA A 89 24.72 5.92 -5.58
N SER A 90 25.81 6.54 -5.16
CA SER A 90 26.40 6.35 -3.82
C SER A 90 25.52 6.91 -2.68
N VAL A 91 24.24 7.17 -2.96
CA VAL A 91 23.28 7.87 -2.11
C VAL A 91 22.12 6.93 -1.80
N SER A 92 21.87 6.71 -0.51
CA SER A 92 20.64 6.07 -0.03
C SER A 92 19.55 7.11 0.15
N THR A 93 18.36 6.87 -0.38
CA THR A 93 17.19 7.73 -0.18
C THR A 93 16.22 7.05 0.79
N SER A 94 15.78 7.79 1.80
CA SER A 94 14.75 7.32 2.73
C SER A 94 13.41 7.99 2.44
N PHE A 95 12.35 7.20 2.35
CA PHE A 95 11.00 7.66 2.03
C PHE A 95 9.95 6.69 2.58
N CYS A 96 8.69 7.11 2.66
CA CYS A 96 7.58 6.26 3.05
C CYS A 96 6.77 5.83 1.82
N VAL A 97 6.08 4.70 1.86
CA VAL A 97 5.18 4.31 0.75
C VAL A 97 3.94 5.20 0.72
N LEU A 98 3.42 5.56 1.88
CA LEU A 98 2.34 6.53 2.07
C LEU A 98 2.89 7.84 2.65
N ASP A 99 2.55 8.96 1.99
CA ASP A 99 2.80 10.30 2.52
C ASP A 99 1.72 10.67 3.56
N SER A 100 0.45 10.37 3.24
CA SER A 100 -0.68 10.61 4.15
C SER A 100 -1.72 9.50 4.12
N VAL A 101 -2.40 9.35 5.26
CA VAL A 101 -3.57 8.50 5.45
C VAL A 101 -4.49 9.19 6.45
N THR A 102 -5.78 9.22 6.17
CA THR A 102 -6.81 9.77 7.05
C THR A 102 -8.07 8.94 6.92
N MET A 103 -8.60 8.51 8.05
CA MET A 103 -9.86 7.78 8.13
C MET A 103 -10.68 8.43 9.23
N ALA A 104 -11.88 8.90 8.90
CA ALA A 104 -12.82 9.36 9.91
C ALA A 104 -13.49 8.15 10.58
N ASN A 105 -13.83 8.28 11.86
CA ASN A 105 -14.50 7.20 12.59
C ASN A 105 -15.81 6.82 11.88
N GLY A 106 -15.98 5.52 11.62
CA GLY A 106 -17.15 4.99 10.92
C GLY A 106 -17.20 5.27 9.41
N ALA A 107 -16.15 5.87 8.83
CA ALA A 107 -16.11 6.11 7.39
C ALA A 107 -15.96 4.80 6.61
N GLU A 108 -16.67 4.70 5.49
CA GLU A 108 -16.54 3.59 4.54
C GLU A 108 -15.31 3.72 3.62
N TYR A 109 -14.59 4.84 3.73
CA TYR A 109 -13.46 5.18 2.88
C TYR A 109 -12.28 5.67 3.71
N VAL A 110 -11.08 5.37 3.22
CA VAL A 110 -9.81 5.90 3.70
C VAL A 110 -9.27 6.87 2.65
N GLN A 111 -8.94 8.08 3.09
CA GLN A 111 -8.22 9.04 2.27
C GLN A 111 -6.73 8.73 2.37
N ILE A 112 -6.07 8.51 1.25
CA ILE A 112 -4.64 8.18 1.18
C ILE A 112 -3.91 9.10 0.21
N GLN A 113 -2.59 9.17 0.36
CA GLN A 113 -1.69 9.66 -0.68
C GLN A 113 -0.43 8.81 -0.71
N LEU A 114 -0.18 8.16 -1.84
CA LEU A 114 1.05 7.43 -2.08
C LEU A 114 2.19 8.41 -2.33
N SER A 115 3.38 8.05 -1.87
CA SER A 115 4.56 8.86 -2.06
C SER A 115 4.91 8.99 -3.53
N ARG A 116 5.18 10.22 -3.95
CA ARG A 116 5.61 10.50 -5.33
C ARG A 116 6.90 9.74 -5.67
N PHE A 117 7.83 9.65 -4.73
CA PHE A 117 9.07 8.90 -4.91
C PHE A 117 8.81 7.40 -5.13
N PHE A 118 7.87 6.83 -4.36
CA PHE A 118 7.45 5.44 -4.54
C PHE A 118 6.86 5.19 -5.93
N LEU A 119 5.98 6.09 -6.39
CA LEU A 119 5.35 5.98 -7.71
C LEU A 119 6.35 6.17 -8.86
N ASP A 120 7.29 7.10 -8.72
CA ASP A 120 8.35 7.33 -9.71
C ASP A 120 9.26 6.10 -9.83
N LEU A 121 9.63 5.48 -8.70
CA LEU A 121 10.37 4.21 -8.70
C LEU A 121 9.57 3.09 -9.36
N LEU A 122 8.28 2.97 -9.04
CA LEU A 122 7.41 1.96 -9.63
C LEU A 122 7.33 2.11 -11.16
N GLY A 123 7.16 3.33 -11.66
CA GLY A 123 7.14 3.64 -13.08
C GLY A 123 8.48 3.36 -13.76
N ARG A 124 9.59 3.74 -13.13
CA ARG A 124 10.95 3.47 -13.63
C ARG A 124 11.20 1.96 -13.76
N VAL A 125 10.92 1.18 -12.71
CA VAL A 125 11.09 -0.29 -12.73
C VAL A 125 10.21 -0.94 -13.79
N ALA A 126 8.96 -0.50 -13.93
CA ALA A 126 8.05 -1.01 -14.96
C ALA A 126 8.61 -0.80 -16.39
N VAL A 127 9.13 0.40 -16.67
CA VAL A 127 9.73 0.74 -17.97
C VAL A 127 11.03 -0.02 -18.20
N GLU A 128 11.95 -0.01 -17.24
CA GLU A 128 13.27 -0.66 -17.37
C GLU A 128 13.15 -2.18 -17.55
N ARG A 129 12.15 -2.81 -16.92
CA ARG A 129 11.93 -4.26 -16.97
C ARG A 129 10.92 -4.69 -18.04
N GLY A 130 10.19 -3.76 -18.65
CA GLY A 130 9.13 -4.06 -19.62
C GLY A 130 7.96 -4.85 -19.04
N ILE A 131 7.58 -4.56 -17.78
CA ILE A 131 6.51 -5.27 -17.04
C ILE A 131 5.40 -4.32 -16.59
N ALA A 132 4.24 -4.88 -16.20
CA ALA A 132 3.14 -4.11 -15.63
C ALA A 132 3.53 -3.45 -14.30
N SER A 133 2.99 -2.25 -14.01
CA SER A 133 3.33 -1.47 -12.83
C SER A 133 2.90 -2.13 -11.51
N TYR A 134 1.66 -2.59 -11.41
CA TYR A 134 1.12 -3.20 -10.21
C TYR A 134 0.15 -4.32 -10.56
#